data_AF-A0A4U6VP43-F1
#
_entry.id   AF-A0A4U6VP43-F1
#
_cell.length_a   1.000
_cell.length_b   1.000
_cell.length_c   1.000
_cell.angle_alpha   90.00
_cell.angle_beta   90.00
_cell.angle_gamma   90.00
#
_symmetry.space_group_name_H-M   'P 1'
#
loop_
_entity.id
_entity.type
_entity.pdbx_description
1 polymer ?
#
loop_
_entity_poly.entity_id
_entity_poly.type
_entity_poly.pdbx_seq_one_letter_code
_entity_poly.pdbx_strand_id
1 'polypeptide(L)'
;MDPTLVNQKQIHDQPNSTLDAICKFLDQQKYKQYILLPYKFNYHWILLIIMIDQSNIIVFDSLRKPKDEYQDIQDMFNFAWKRFHKYHRGDFKEKLTFSTTFPFPRQEQGNNLCGYYVCEHIHHFVRDKVLSDAITWIRKEFLEKERLLAIQEALIGFLVDEVINPKG
;
A
#
# COMPACT_ATOMS: atom_id res chain seq x y z
N MET A 1 -8.98 0.78 -3.91
CA MET A 1 -9.22 -0.28 -4.91
C MET A 1 -9.95 -1.40 -4.19
N ASP A 2 -10.91 -2.06 -4.82
CA ASP A 2 -11.67 -3.13 -4.16
C ASP A 2 -10.77 -4.36 -3.90
N PRO A 3 -10.50 -4.74 -2.64
CA PRO A 3 -9.65 -5.86 -2.31
C PRO A 3 -10.26 -7.21 -2.68
N THR A 4 -11.56 -7.28 -3.01
CA THR A 4 -12.20 -8.49 -3.53
C THR A 4 -11.85 -8.74 -4.99
N LEU A 5 -11.58 -7.67 -5.75
CA LEU A 5 -11.24 -7.71 -7.18
C LEU A 5 -9.74 -7.72 -7.42
N VAL A 6 -8.95 -7.09 -6.54
CA VAL A 6 -7.50 -7.00 -6.71
C VAL A 6 -6.79 -7.48 -5.44
N ASN A 7 -6.33 -8.71 -5.52
CA ASN A 7 -5.49 -9.37 -4.52
C ASN A 7 -4.68 -10.48 -5.20
N GLN A 8 -3.75 -11.08 -4.47
CA GLN A 8 -2.84 -12.08 -5.00
C GLN A 8 -3.57 -13.25 -5.66
N LYS A 9 -4.66 -13.73 -5.05
CA LYS A 9 -5.45 -14.84 -5.58
C LYS A 9 -6.12 -14.45 -6.91
N GLN A 10 -6.71 -13.26 -7.00
CA GLN A 10 -7.40 -12.81 -8.21
C GLN A 10 -6.46 -12.55 -9.39
N ILE A 11 -5.18 -12.19 -9.13
CA ILE A 11 -4.18 -12.12 -10.20
C ILE A 11 -4.04 -13.47 -10.91
N HIS A 12 -4.04 -14.56 -10.15
CA HIS A 12 -3.94 -15.92 -10.69
C HIS A 12 -5.25 -16.43 -11.27
N ASP A 13 -6.36 -16.25 -10.54
CA ASP A 13 -7.66 -16.81 -10.92
C ASP A 13 -8.32 -16.04 -12.08
N GLN A 14 -8.21 -14.70 -12.07
CA GLN A 14 -8.88 -13.81 -13.03
C GLN A 14 -7.96 -12.65 -13.48
N PRO A 15 -6.85 -12.93 -14.19
CA PRO A 15 -5.84 -11.92 -14.54
C PRO A 15 -6.39 -10.76 -15.38
N ASN A 16 -7.26 -11.03 -16.35
CA ASN A 16 -7.82 -9.99 -17.21
C ASN A 16 -8.75 -9.03 -16.45
N SER A 17 -9.65 -9.57 -15.63
CA SER A 17 -10.55 -8.76 -14.78
C SER A 17 -9.74 -7.91 -13.80
N THR A 18 -8.74 -8.52 -13.17
CA THR A 18 -7.82 -7.84 -12.25
C THR A 18 -7.07 -6.70 -12.96
N LEU A 19 -6.56 -6.95 -14.17
CA LEU A 19 -5.87 -5.95 -14.99
C LEU A 19 -6.79 -4.77 -15.32
N ASP A 20 -8.02 -5.04 -15.75
CA ASP A 20 -8.99 -4.01 -16.10
C ASP A 20 -9.40 -3.18 -14.87
N ALA A 21 -9.55 -3.82 -13.71
CA ALA A 21 -9.79 -3.15 -12.43
C ALA A 21 -8.64 -2.21 -12.04
N ILE A 22 -7.39 -2.65 -12.21
CA ILE A 22 -6.20 -1.81 -11.94
C ILE A 22 -6.12 -0.65 -12.94
N CYS A 23 -6.36 -0.89 -14.23
CA CYS A 23 -6.37 0.17 -15.25
C CYS A 23 -7.40 1.26 -14.90
N LYS A 24 -8.63 0.85 -14.61
CA LYS A 24 -9.71 1.75 -14.20
C LYS A 24 -9.33 2.52 -12.93
N PHE A 25 -8.71 1.86 -11.97
CA PHE A 25 -8.27 2.51 -10.74
C PHE A 25 -7.20 3.58 -11.00
N LEU A 26 -6.17 3.28 -11.79
CA LEU A 26 -5.13 4.26 -12.14
C LEU A 26 -5.73 5.46 -12.86
N ASP A 27 -6.65 5.24 -13.79
CA ASP A 27 -7.35 6.31 -14.51
C ASP A 27 -8.16 7.22 -13.58
N GLN A 28 -8.86 6.63 -12.61
CA GLN A 28 -9.68 7.36 -11.64
C GLN A 28 -8.84 8.16 -10.64
N GLN A 29 -7.63 7.69 -10.32
CA GLN A 29 -6.77 8.30 -9.31
C GLN A 29 -5.60 9.11 -9.90
N LYS A 30 -5.56 9.30 -11.22
CA LYS A 30 -4.41 9.88 -11.96
C LYS A 30 -3.92 11.26 -11.51
N TYR A 31 -4.76 12.04 -10.83
CA TYR A 31 -4.41 13.37 -10.34
C TYR A 31 -3.98 13.39 -8.87
N LYS A 32 -3.96 12.24 -8.19
CA LYS A 32 -3.51 12.13 -6.81
C LYS A 32 -1.98 12.10 -6.78
N GLN A 33 -1.39 12.91 -5.91
CA GLN A 33 0.05 12.92 -5.66
C GLN A 33 0.53 11.59 -5.06
N TYR A 34 -0.24 11.07 -4.10
CA TYR A 34 0.01 9.78 -3.47
C TYR A 34 -1.28 8.98 -3.43
N ILE A 35 -1.16 7.68 -3.73
CA ILE A 35 -2.24 6.72 -3.57
C ILE A 35 -1.75 5.67 -2.57
N LEU A 36 -2.42 5.59 -1.42
CA LEU A 36 -2.16 4.59 -0.39
C LEU A 36 -3.11 3.41 -0.61
N LEU A 37 -2.56 2.25 -0.94
CA LEU A 37 -3.33 1.07 -1.30
C LEU A 37 -2.94 -0.13 -0.42
N PRO A 38 -3.75 -0.46 0.60
CA PRO A 38 -3.68 -1.76 1.25
C PRO A 38 -3.89 -2.89 0.23
N TYR A 39 -3.00 -3.87 0.23
CA TYR A 39 -3.05 -5.02 -0.67
C TYR A 39 -2.88 -6.31 0.11
N LYS A 40 -3.74 -7.29 -0.18
CA LYS A 40 -3.70 -8.61 0.45
C LYS A 40 -2.82 -9.55 -0.36
N PHE A 41 -1.63 -9.83 0.17
CA PHE A 41 -0.62 -10.72 -0.37
C PHE A 41 -0.54 -12.01 0.46
N ASN A 42 -1.06 -13.15 -0.03
CA ASN A 42 -0.93 -14.45 0.64
C ASN A 42 -1.27 -14.46 2.16
N TYR A 43 -2.49 -14.03 2.53
CA TYR A 43 -2.94 -13.88 3.92
C TYR A 43 -2.17 -12.85 4.76
N HIS A 44 -1.31 -12.05 4.12
CA HIS A 44 -0.51 -11.00 4.72
C HIS A 44 -0.88 -9.65 4.08
N TRP A 45 -1.03 -8.61 4.89
CA TRP A 45 -1.35 -7.27 4.39
C TRP A 45 -0.07 -6.47 4.20
N ILE A 46 0.04 -5.86 3.02
CA ILE A 46 1.10 -4.91 2.67
C ILE A 46 0.46 -3.59 2.23
N LEU A 47 1.24 -2.52 2.21
CA LEU A 47 0.81 -1.22 1.70
C LEU A 47 1.60 -0.87 0.44
N LEU A 48 0.89 -0.57 -0.64
CA LEU A 48 1.47 -0.01 -1.86
C LEU A 48 1.27 1.50 -1.85
N ILE A 49 2.36 2.25 -1.95
CA ILE A 49 2.32 3.71 -2.12
C ILE A 49 2.65 4.00 -3.58
N ILE A 50 1.65 4.44 -4.34
CA ILE A 50 1.78 4.68 -5.78
C ILE A 50 1.94 6.18 -6.02
N MET A 51 3.01 6.53 -6.73
CA MET A 51 3.34 7.88 -7.19
C MET A 51 3.34 7.87 -8.71
N ILE A 52 2.21 8.27 -9.30
CA ILE A 52 1.98 8.18 -10.76
C ILE A 52 2.95 9.09 -11.51
N ASP A 53 3.10 10.33 -11.05
CA ASP A 53 4.04 11.32 -11.59
C ASP A 53 5.49 10.82 -11.61
N GLN A 54 5.90 10.06 -10.60
CA GLN A 54 7.25 9.52 -10.48
C GLN A 54 7.43 8.14 -11.12
N SER A 55 6.35 7.55 -11.66
CA SER A 55 6.33 6.18 -12.18
C SER A 55 6.93 5.18 -11.17
N ASN A 56 6.56 5.32 -9.90
CA ASN A 56 7.17 4.56 -8.80
C ASN A 56 6.10 4.03 -7.85
N ILE A 57 6.31 2.78 -7.41
CA ILE A 57 5.51 2.13 -6.37
C ILE A 57 6.46 1.73 -5.25
N ILE A 58 6.17 2.21 -4.03
CA ILE A 58 6.85 1.75 -2.82
C ILE A 58 6.02 0.61 -2.23
N VAL A 59 6.66 -0.54 -2.03
CA VAL A 59 6.07 -1.70 -1.38
C VAL A 59 6.47 -1.66 0.07
N PHE A 60 5.50 -1.43 0.94
CA PHE A 60 5.66 -1.52 2.38
C PHE A 60 5.19 -2.88 2.87
N ASP A 61 6.14 -3.72 3.26
CA ASP A 61 5.91 -5.02 3.86
C ASP A 61 6.60 -5.09 5.23
N SER A 62 5.79 -5.24 6.29
CA SER A 62 6.27 -5.37 7.68
C SER A 62 7.12 -6.63 7.90
N LEU A 63 6.95 -7.69 7.12
CA LEU A 63 7.78 -8.90 7.17
C LEU A 63 9.04 -8.80 6.32
N ARG A 64 9.11 -7.79 5.44
CA ARG A 64 10.21 -7.54 4.49
C ARG A 64 10.54 -8.77 3.65
N LYS A 65 9.52 -9.33 3.00
CA LYS A 65 9.71 -10.47 2.11
C LYS A 65 10.64 -10.11 0.93
N PRO A 66 11.37 -11.09 0.39
CA PRO A 66 12.22 -10.93 -0.79
C PRO A 66 11.47 -10.30 -1.97
N LYS A 67 12.19 -9.53 -2.80
CA LYS A 67 11.59 -8.73 -3.89
C LYS A 67 10.90 -9.61 -4.95
N ASP A 68 11.42 -10.79 -5.19
CA ASP A 68 10.90 -11.79 -6.12
C ASP A 68 9.52 -12.32 -5.70
N GLU A 69 9.17 -12.29 -4.40
CA GLU A 69 7.83 -12.68 -3.95
C GLU A 69 6.72 -11.75 -4.48
N TYR A 70 7.05 -10.53 -4.89
CA TYR A 70 6.06 -9.57 -5.41
C TYR A 70 5.95 -9.57 -6.94
N GLN A 71 6.58 -10.52 -7.64
CA GLN A 71 6.68 -10.49 -9.10
C GLN A 71 5.30 -10.40 -9.78
N ASP A 72 4.31 -11.16 -9.32
CA ASP A 72 2.97 -11.19 -9.91
C ASP A 72 2.28 -9.80 -9.89
N ILE A 73 2.34 -9.11 -8.75
CA ILE A 73 1.73 -7.78 -8.61
C ILE A 73 2.57 -6.73 -9.37
N GLN A 74 3.90 -6.88 -9.42
CA GLN A 74 4.77 -6.01 -10.21
C GLN A 74 4.43 -6.11 -11.71
N ASP A 75 4.25 -7.33 -12.22
CA ASP A 75 3.90 -7.55 -13.62
C ASP A 75 2.51 -7.04 -13.93
N MET A 76 1.53 -7.31 -13.07
CA MET A 76 0.17 -6.82 -13.22
C MET A 76 0.11 -5.28 -13.31
N PHE A 77 0.80 -4.58 -12.40
CA PHE A 77 0.88 -3.12 -12.47
C PHE A 77 1.65 -2.62 -13.69
N ASN A 78 2.73 -3.29 -14.13
CA ASN A 78 3.43 -2.92 -15.36
C ASN A 78 2.57 -3.11 -16.62
N PHE A 79 1.74 -4.15 -16.68
CA PHE A 79 0.78 -4.32 -17.78
C PHE A 79 -0.26 -3.21 -17.78
N ALA A 80 -0.80 -2.85 -16.60
CA ALA A 80 -1.72 -1.73 -16.48
C ALA A 80 -1.05 -0.40 -16.86
N TRP A 81 0.21 -0.21 -16.46
CA TRP A 81 1.00 0.98 -16.75
C TRP A 81 1.21 1.18 -18.25
N LYS A 82 1.52 0.11 -19.00
CA LYS A 82 1.63 0.17 -20.47
C LYS A 82 0.32 0.66 -21.12
N ARG A 83 -0.83 0.21 -20.61
CA ARG A 83 -2.14 0.68 -21.10
C ARG A 83 -2.38 2.14 -20.72
N PHE A 84 -2.10 2.51 -19.47
CA PHE A 84 -2.21 3.88 -18.98
C PHE A 84 -1.38 4.86 -19.82
N HIS A 85 -0.11 4.53 -20.07
CA HIS A 85 0.84 5.34 -20.85
C HIS A 85 0.40 5.56 -22.31
N LYS A 86 -0.44 4.68 -22.87
CA LYS A 86 -0.99 4.85 -24.22
C LYS A 86 -2.01 6.00 -24.29
N TYR A 87 -2.75 6.24 -23.22
CA TYR A 87 -3.89 7.17 -23.21
C TYR A 87 -3.61 8.47 -22.45
N HIS A 88 -2.62 8.50 -21.57
CA HIS A 88 -2.25 9.69 -20.80
C HIS A 88 -0.86 10.18 -21.19
N ARG A 89 -0.75 11.49 -21.45
CA ARG A 89 0.53 12.14 -21.71
C ARG A 89 1.12 12.63 -20.39
N GLY A 90 2.42 12.45 -20.22
CA GLY A 90 3.19 12.91 -19.07
C GLY A 90 4.67 12.53 -19.23
N ASP A 91 5.52 13.09 -18.37
CA ASP A 91 6.94 12.70 -18.30
C ASP A 91 7.08 11.43 -17.44
N PHE A 92 6.53 10.33 -17.97
CA PHE A 92 6.48 9.05 -17.31
C PHE A 92 7.66 8.16 -17.72
N LYS A 93 8.11 7.29 -16.82
CA LYS A 93 9.02 6.20 -17.18
C LYS A 93 8.27 5.14 -17.97
N GLU A 94 8.97 4.46 -18.87
CA GLU A 94 8.42 3.35 -19.65
C GLU A 94 7.88 2.21 -18.76
N LYS A 95 8.54 1.95 -17.63
CA LYS A 95 8.16 0.94 -16.64
C LYS A 95 8.07 1.55 -15.26
N LEU A 96 7.21 0.97 -14.43
CA LEU A 96 7.13 1.31 -13.02
C LEU A 96 8.39 0.85 -12.30
N THR A 97 8.95 1.73 -11.48
CA THR A 97 9.97 1.37 -10.50
C THR A 97 9.28 0.78 -9.26
N PHE A 98 9.82 -0.32 -8.71
CA PHE A 98 9.34 -0.91 -7.48
C PHE A 98 10.42 -0.86 -6.41
N SER A 99 10.15 -0.13 -5.34
CA SER A 99 11.05 0.09 -4.21
C SER A 99 10.56 -0.69 -3.00
N THR A 100 11.39 -1.59 -2.48
CA THR A 100 11.06 -2.44 -1.31
C THR A 100 11.90 -2.09 -0.08
N THR A 101 12.86 -1.18 -0.21
CA THR A 101 13.73 -0.75 0.89
C THR A 101 13.05 0.38 1.64
N PHE A 102 12.75 0.16 2.93
CA PHE A 102 12.12 1.18 3.76
C PHE A 102 12.60 1.10 5.23
N PRO A 103 12.86 2.25 5.88
CA PRO A 103 13.39 2.29 7.24
C PRO A 103 12.26 2.23 8.27
N PHE A 104 11.54 1.10 8.36
CA PHE A 104 10.52 0.89 9.41
C PHE A 104 10.77 -0.37 10.22
N PRO A 105 10.34 -0.43 11.50
CA PRO A 105 10.35 -1.65 12.29
C PRO A 105 9.81 -2.86 11.53
N ARG A 106 10.58 -3.95 11.59
CA ARG A 106 10.15 -5.23 11.04
C ARG A 106 9.24 -5.89 12.05
N GLN A 107 8.10 -6.39 11.59
CA GLN A 107 7.23 -7.25 12.39
C GLN A 107 7.94 -8.59 12.64
N GLU A 108 7.85 -9.10 13.86
CA GLU A 108 8.34 -10.45 14.19
C GLU A 108 7.54 -11.53 13.44
N GLN A 109 8.22 -12.60 13.05
CA GLN A 109 7.59 -13.71 12.37
C GLN A 109 6.63 -14.45 13.32
N GLY A 110 5.45 -14.84 12.81
CA GLY A 110 4.49 -15.68 13.55
C GLY A 110 3.41 -14.93 14.32
N ASN A 111 3.38 -13.59 14.29
CA ASN A 111 2.25 -12.80 14.79
C ASN A 111 1.37 -12.28 13.64
N ASN A 112 0.13 -11.87 13.94
CA ASN A 112 -0.87 -11.43 12.96
C ASN A 112 -1.03 -9.90 12.91
N LEU A 113 0.06 -9.15 13.06
CA LEU A 113 0.02 -7.68 13.19
C LEU A 113 0.10 -6.92 11.86
N CYS A 114 0.21 -7.60 10.71
CA CYS A 114 0.46 -6.95 9.42
C CYS A 114 -0.57 -5.86 9.06
N GLY A 115 -1.86 -6.09 9.36
CA GLY A 115 -2.91 -5.09 9.19
C GLY A 115 -2.71 -3.86 10.08
N TYR A 116 -2.27 -4.05 11.32
CA TYR A 116 -1.92 -2.94 12.22
C TYR A 116 -0.80 -2.08 11.63
N TYR A 117 0.28 -2.71 11.16
CA TYR A 117 1.40 -1.98 10.54
C TYR A 117 0.88 -1.16 9.33
N VAL A 118 0.09 -1.76 8.44
CA VAL A 118 -0.49 -1.04 7.30
C VAL A 118 -1.32 0.17 7.74
N CYS A 119 -2.19 0.01 8.74
CA CYS A 119 -3.02 1.10 9.26
C CYS A 119 -2.18 2.21 9.90
N GLU A 120 -1.20 1.83 10.73
CA GLU A 120 -0.27 2.75 11.37
C GLU A 120 0.51 3.56 10.32
N HIS A 121 0.96 2.92 9.25
CA HIS A 121 1.64 3.60 8.15
C HIS A 121 0.75 4.63 7.45
N ILE A 122 -0.49 4.27 7.15
CA ILE A 122 -1.43 5.19 6.53
C ILE A 122 -1.68 6.38 7.46
N HIS A 123 -1.89 6.14 8.75
CA HIS A 123 -2.12 7.19 9.74
C HIS A 123 -0.97 8.19 9.77
N HIS A 124 0.27 7.71 9.91
CA HIS A 124 1.45 8.58 9.94
C HIS A 124 1.67 9.31 8.61
N PHE A 125 1.52 8.61 7.47
CA PHE A 125 1.69 9.22 6.15
C PHE A 125 0.73 10.39 5.93
N VAL A 126 -0.54 10.22 6.32
CA VAL A 126 -1.58 11.24 6.16
C VAL A 126 -1.39 12.40 7.14
N ARG A 127 -1.01 12.10 8.40
CA ARG A 127 -0.80 13.10 9.45
C ARG A 127 0.37 14.03 9.13
N ASP A 128 1.49 13.46 8.70
CA ASP A 128 2.75 14.21 8.58
C ASP A 128 3.02 14.71 7.15
N LYS A 129 2.23 14.27 6.15
CA LYS A 129 2.27 14.71 4.73
C LYS A 129 3.65 14.68 4.04
N VAL A 130 4.67 14.05 4.62
CA VAL A 130 6.05 14.17 4.14
C VAL A 130 6.77 12.81 4.20
N LEU A 131 7.06 12.23 3.02
CA LEU A 131 7.89 11.02 2.87
C LEU A 131 9.35 11.26 3.34
N SER A 132 9.83 12.50 3.24
CA SER A 132 11.18 12.95 3.65
C SER A 132 11.42 12.91 5.18
N ASP A 133 10.46 13.37 5.96
CA ASP A 133 10.62 13.54 7.41
C ASP A 133 10.27 12.27 8.17
N ALA A 134 9.36 11.45 7.62
CA ALA A 134 9.07 10.11 8.13
C ALA A 134 10.35 9.25 8.20
N ILE A 135 11.18 9.26 7.16
CA ILE A 135 12.45 8.50 7.10
C ILE A 135 13.43 8.93 8.21
N THR A 136 13.45 10.23 8.54
CA THR A 136 14.41 10.80 9.49
C THR A 136 13.95 10.60 10.95
N TRP A 137 12.64 10.61 11.20
CA TRP A 137 12.08 10.51 12.55
C TRP A 137 11.83 9.07 13.02
N ILE A 138 11.49 8.14 12.12
CA ILE A 138 11.29 6.71 12.46
C ILE A 138 12.57 6.05 13.01
N ARG A 139 13.76 6.58 12.68
CA ARG A 139 15.03 6.15 13.29
C ARG A 139 15.12 6.46 14.79
N LYS A 140 14.28 7.37 15.33
CA LYS A 140 14.38 7.87 16.70
C LYS A 140 13.34 7.32 17.68
N GLU A 141 12.17 6.89 17.21
CA GLU A 141 11.12 6.39 18.12
C GLU A 141 10.80 4.92 17.88
N PHE A 142 11.29 4.09 18.80
CA PHE A 142 10.66 2.82 19.11
C PHE A 142 9.21 3.06 19.57
N LEU A 143 8.29 2.20 19.12
CA LEU A 143 6.98 2.11 19.72
C LEU A 143 7.08 1.18 20.92
N GLU A 144 7.13 1.75 22.11
CA GLU A 144 6.90 0.98 23.34
C GLU A 144 5.54 0.28 23.24
N LYS A 145 5.43 -0.90 23.87
CA LYS A 145 4.22 -1.74 23.83
C LYS A 145 2.94 -0.96 24.14
N GLU A 146 3.02 0.04 25.01
CA GLU A 146 1.94 0.94 25.38
C GLU A 146 1.47 1.84 24.23
N ARG A 147 2.39 2.28 23.35
CA ARG A 147 2.02 3.06 22.17
C ARG A 147 1.40 2.19 21.09
N LEU A 148 1.85 0.93 20.95
CA LEU A 148 1.16 -0.06 20.10
C LEU A 148 -0.28 -0.29 20.58
N LEU A 149 -0.50 -0.40 21.88
CA LEU A 149 -1.83 -0.56 22.47
C LEU A 149 -2.69 0.70 22.27
N ALA A 150 -2.14 1.90 22.50
CA ALA A 150 -2.86 3.16 22.31
C ALA A 150 -3.28 3.37 20.85
N ILE A 151 -2.43 2.99 19.89
CA ILE A 151 -2.75 3.04 18.46
C ILE A 151 -3.80 1.98 18.10
N GLN A 152 -3.71 0.77 18.67
CA GLN A 152 -4.76 -0.25 18.50
C GLN A 152 -6.11 0.26 19.01
N GLU A 153 -6.15 0.87 20.19
CA GLU A 153 -7.38 1.44 20.76
C GLU A 153 -7.93 2.57 19.88
N ALA A 154 -7.08 3.48 19.40
CA ALA A 154 -7.50 4.57 18.52
C ALA A 154 -8.03 4.07 17.17
N LEU A 155 -7.38 3.07 16.56
CA LEU A 155 -7.83 2.48 15.28
C LEU A 155 -9.14 1.71 15.43
N ILE A 156 -9.29 0.94 16.53
CA ILE A 156 -10.55 0.25 16.84
C ILE A 156 -11.66 1.27 17.05
N GLY A 157 -11.39 2.34 17.82
CA GLY A 157 -12.33 3.45 18.01
C GLY A 157 -12.77 4.04 16.67
N PHE A 158 -11.83 4.42 15.80
CA PHE A 158 -12.15 4.95 14.48
C PHE A 158 -13.01 4.00 13.63
N LEU A 159 -12.68 2.70 13.57
CA LEU A 159 -13.47 1.74 12.80
C LEU A 159 -14.88 1.54 13.37
N VAL A 160 -15.00 1.57 14.70
CA VAL A 160 -16.31 1.49 15.35
C VAL A 160 -17.13 2.75 15.07
N ASP A 161 -16.51 3.92 15.18
CA ASP A 161 -17.18 5.22 15.16
C ASP A 161 -17.45 5.78 13.77
N GLU A 162 -16.70 5.35 12.74
CA GLU A 162 -16.74 5.94 11.38
C GLU A 162 -17.00 4.91 10.27
N VAL A 163 -17.18 3.63 10.61
CA VAL A 163 -17.39 2.55 9.62
C VAL A 163 -18.51 1.60 10.03
N ILE A 164 -18.58 1.23 11.31
CA ILE A 164 -19.57 0.27 11.82
C ILE A 164 -20.81 0.98 12.35
N ASN A 165 -20.67 2.18 12.93
CA ASN A 165 -21.80 2.87 13.53
C ASN A 165 -22.72 3.40 12.42
N PRO A 166 -24.02 3.07 12.38
CA PRO A 166 -24.90 3.57 11.31
C PRO A 166 -25.14 5.09 11.37
N LYS A 167 -24.60 5.79 12.38
CA LYS A 167 -24.57 7.26 12.48
C LYS A 167 -23.17 7.86 12.22
N GLY A 168 -22.18 7.00 11.92
CA GLY A 168 -20.77 7.27 11.68
C GLY A 168 -20.10 6.02 11.09
#